data_AF-A0A3N5RFN9-F1
#
_entry.id   AF-A0A3N5RFN9-F1
#
_cell.length_a   1.000
_cell.length_b   1.000
_cell.length_c   1.000
_cell.angle_alpha   90.00
_cell.angle_beta   90.00
_cell.angle_gamma   90.00
#
_symmetry.space_group_name_H-M   'P 1'
#
loop_
_entity.id
_entity.type
_entity.pdbx_description
1 polymer ?
#
loop_
_entity_poly.entity_id
_entity_poly.type
_entity_poly.pdbx_seq_one_letter_code
_entity_poly.pdbx_strand_id
1 'polypeptide(L)'
;MIHVDRNRVEKPAILESKWVNEANQDMKSYYHLDPEKRGQTRFSFERKVWFDTIPQLLDVFANKCAYCEQPLLTQKPLVNHHRPISDVIGLESKIFPDGYWWLAYDWDNLYLVCEGCASIKSTRFPVVGDNAAPEATGDDLRSERALLFDPCYDQPEQYFIYNHDGYISAVEPAGVQLKEMYAGFNRSEITIEILGLNRRDLVPLRREKAQILLKLWHQFIDGKSEDAKKILLELLEATSDQAPFAGMARNILVDQVKTILDAPGKLQPEVQEELYYLSEKLGLKQSPQMVSEPKKSFPPSLGKLARKPGVKTAVPHLGTKTAYIKRIEIKNFKAIRSLSLVIPEPLRTDIPFQSNMMVQEASIPDLLAPWKVLLGENGTGKSTVLQAVALALVGKFMAEQYHMRSEKILHRSADGLRAQNGYVRVWLSDQAKPVQVRFNNRGFQFYNQQASSSLYVRGYGATRLLPKGEDRPPVQVPPQMDVENLFNPFDPLFDAEKWLPELNEYIFDSIVLTYNDILGLVDTTVKGSISEPPMKPFQREGSQIYVTDPFG
;
A
#
# COMPACT_ATOMS: atom_id res chain seq x y z
N MET A 1 11.81 -9.26 8.98
CA MET A 1 12.10 -9.78 7.65
C MET A 1 13.37 -10.57 7.81
N ILE A 2 13.39 -11.79 7.29
CA ILE A 2 14.55 -12.68 7.35
C ILE A 2 15.05 -12.97 5.94
N HIS A 3 16.30 -13.37 5.82
CA HIS A 3 16.81 -14.02 4.62
C HIS A 3 16.10 -15.37 4.42
N VAL A 4 15.78 -15.70 3.18
CA VAL A 4 15.10 -16.94 2.79
C VAL A 4 15.88 -17.58 1.65
N ASP A 5 16.49 -18.74 1.91
CA ASP A 5 17.06 -19.55 0.84
C ASP A 5 15.95 -20.25 0.06
N ARG A 6 15.61 -19.67 -1.10
CA ARG A 6 14.57 -20.22 -1.98
C ARG A 6 15.02 -21.47 -2.74
N ASN A 7 16.32 -21.74 -2.83
CA ASN A 7 16.84 -22.90 -3.58
C ASN A 7 16.58 -24.23 -2.84
N ARG A 8 16.14 -24.17 -1.58
CA ARG A 8 15.71 -25.35 -0.81
C ARG A 8 14.44 -26.01 -1.36
N VAL A 9 13.69 -25.33 -2.23
CA VAL A 9 12.48 -25.83 -2.87
C VAL A 9 12.68 -25.82 -4.38
N GLU A 10 12.35 -26.93 -5.04
CA GLU A 10 12.40 -27.01 -6.50
C GLU A 10 11.39 -26.04 -7.13
N LYS A 11 11.80 -25.39 -8.23
CA LYS A 11 10.91 -24.48 -8.96
C LYS A 11 9.67 -25.22 -9.46
N PRO A 12 8.49 -24.57 -9.48
CA PRO A 12 7.26 -25.18 -9.99
C PRO A 12 7.39 -25.58 -11.47
N ALA A 13 7.08 -26.84 -11.79
CA ALA A 13 7.15 -27.37 -13.16
C ALA A 13 6.28 -26.59 -14.17
N ILE A 14 5.22 -25.92 -13.70
CA ILE A 14 4.39 -25.06 -14.56
C ILE A 14 5.20 -23.95 -15.24
N LEU A 15 6.24 -23.41 -14.57
CA LEU A 15 7.09 -22.34 -15.10
C LEU A 15 7.98 -22.80 -16.27
N GLU A 16 8.20 -24.10 -16.40
CA GLU A 16 8.94 -24.70 -17.53
C GLU A 16 8.02 -25.28 -18.60
N SER A 17 6.70 -25.15 -18.42
CA SER A 17 5.73 -25.73 -19.34
C SER A 17 5.79 -25.05 -20.71
N LYS A 18 5.40 -25.81 -21.75
CA LYS A 18 5.25 -25.27 -23.11
C LYS A 18 4.33 -24.03 -23.13
N TRP A 19 3.29 -24.04 -22.32
CA TRP A 19 2.34 -22.94 -22.21
C TRP A 19 3.00 -21.64 -21.70
N VAL A 20 3.82 -21.72 -20.65
CA VAL A 20 4.57 -20.53 -20.15
C VAL A 20 5.60 -20.06 -21.17
N ASN A 21 6.22 -20.98 -21.91
CA ASN A 21 7.13 -20.61 -23.00
C ASN A 21 6.42 -19.86 -24.13
N GLU A 22 5.22 -20.28 -24.53
CA GLU A 22 4.37 -19.57 -25.50
C GLU A 22 3.96 -18.19 -24.95
N ALA A 23 3.50 -18.11 -23.70
CA ALA A 23 3.16 -16.83 -23.06
C ALA A 23 4.35 -15.86 -22.98
N ASN A 24 5.56 -16.36 -22.74
CA ASN A 24 6.79 -15.56 -22.77
C ASN A 24 7.10 -15.02 -24.19
N GLN A 25 6.83 -15.80 -25.23
CA GLN A 25 7.02 -15.37 -26.63
C GLN A 25 5.99 -14.30 -27.03
N ASP A 26 4.73 -14.46 -26.62
CA ASP A 26 3.68 -13.48 -26.87
C ASP A 26 3.99 -12.15 -26.17
N MET A 27 4.41 -12.24 -24.90
CA MET A 27 4.84 -11.10 -24.11
C MET A 27 6.03 -10.40 -24.78
N LYS A 28 7.07 -11.14 -25.17
CA LYS A 28 8.22 -10.57 -25.87
C LYS A 28 7.80 -9.87 -27.16
N SER A 29 6.95 -10.51 -27.97
CA SER A 29 6.45 -9.93 -29.23
C SER A 29 5.69 -8.63 -28.99
N TYR A 30 4.88 -8.57 -27.93
CA TYR A 30 4.14 -7.38 -27.55
C TYR A 30 5.06 -6.22 -27.11
N TYR A 31 6.02 -6.48 -26.22
CA TYR A 31 6.90 -5.42 -25.70
C TYR A 31 7.95 -4.93 -26.71
N HIS A 32 8.13 -5.65 -27.83
CA HIS A 32 8.93 -5.20 -28.98
C HIS A 32 8.11 -4.42 -30.01
N LEU A 33 6.81 -4.23 -29.81
CA LEU A 33 6.01 -3.33 -30.64
C LEU A 33 6.51 -1.87 -30.48
N ASP A 34 6.19 -1.07 -31.48
CA ASP A 34 6.42 0.37 -31.48
C ASP A 34 5.83 1.03 -30.21
N PRO A 35 6.58 1.92 -29.51
CA PRO A 35 6.12 2.55 -28.28
C PRO A 35 4.74 3.22 -28.38
N GLU A 36 4.39 3.86 -29.50
CA GLU A 36 3.07 4.50 -29.66
C GLU A 36 1.93 3.47 -29.63
N LYS A 37 2.15 2.29 -30.22
CA LYS A 37 1.16 1.19 -30.21
C LYS A 37 1.04 0.56 -28.83
N ARG A 38 2.16 0.47 -28.10
CA ARG A 38 2.17 -0.06 -26.74
C ARG A 38 1.50 0.89 -25.76
N GLY A 39 1.68 2.20 -25.91
CA GLY A 39 0.99 3.23 -25.11
C GLY A 39 -0.54 3.23 -25.25
N GLN A 40 -1.10 2.51 -26.22
CA GLN A 40 -2.54 2.45 -26.49
C GLN A 40 -3.19 1.10 -26.17
N THR A 41 -2.40 0.08 -25.86
CA THR A 41 -2.87 -1.27 -25.60
C THR A 41 -2.31 -1.77 -24.27
N ARG A 42 -2.89 -2.81 -23.68
CA ARG A 42 -2.29 -3.50 -22.52
C ARG A 42 -2.02 -4.96 -22.85
N PHE A 43 -0.90 -5.48 -22.37
CA PHE A 43 -0.65 -6.91 -22.36
C PHE A 43 -1.46 -7.60 -21.25
N SER A 44 -2.09 -8.73 -21.57
CA SER A 44 -2.77 -9.57 -20.58
C SER A 44 -1.89 -10.74 -20.18
N PHE A 45 -1.51 -10.79 -18.91
CA PHE A 45 -0.70 -11.88 -18.35
C PHE A 45 -1.54 -13.10 -17.93
N GLU A 46 -0.97 -14.30 -18.08
CA GLU A 46 -1.55 -15.60 -17.73
C GLU A 46 -1.49 -15.88 -16.23
N ARG A 47 -2.49 -15.37 -15.51
CA ARG A 47 -2.56 -15.38 -14.04
C ARG A 47 -2.51 -16.79 -13.44
N LYS A 48 -3.08 -17.78 -14.14
CA LYS A 48 -3.12 -19.18 -13.69
C LYS A 48 -1.71 -19.73 -13.45
N VAL A 49 -0.71 -19.26 -14.20
CA VAL A 49 0.69 -19.62 -14.00
C VAL A 49 1.14 -19.27 -12.58
N TRP A 50 0.83 -18.06 -12.09
CA TRP A 50 1.18 -17.63 -10.74
C TRP A 50 0.45 -18.45 -9.68
N PHE A 51 -0.81 -18.78 -9.90
CA PHE A 51 -1.58 -19.63 -8.97
C PHE A 51 -0.97 -20.99 -8.74
N ASP A 52 -0.52 -21.61 -9.83
CA ASP A 52 0.06 -22.94 -9.79
C ASP A 52 1.45 -22.94 -9.09
N THR A 53 2.02 -21.77 -8.77
CA THR A 53 3.24 -21.64 -7.96
C THR A 53 3.02 -21.54 -6.45
N ILE A 54 1.77 -21.31 -6.00
CA ILE A 54 1.46 -21.08 -4.57
C ILE A 54 1.94 -22.23 -3.66
N PRO A 55 1.78 -23.52 -3.99
CA PRO A 55 2.22 -24.60 -3.11
C PRO A 55 3.71 -24.52 -2.78
N GLN A 56 4.58 -24.36 -3.77
CA GLN A 56 6.03 -24.23 -3.58
C GLN A 56 6.37 -22.93 -2.85
N LEU A 57 5.65 -21.83 -3.13
CA LEU A 57 5.84 -20.57 -2.42
C LEU A 57 5.47 -20.68 -0.93
N LEU A 58 4.46 -21.47 -0.57
CA LEU A 58 4.12 -21.77 0.83
C LEU A 58 5.27 -22.50 1.53
N ASP A 59 5.97 -23.40 0.84
CA ASP A 59 7.14 -24.12 1.37
C ASP A 59 8.37 -23.21 1.47
N VAL A 60 8.65 -22.40 0.44
CA VAL A 60 9.75 -21.42 0.45
C VAL A 60 9.58 -20.43 1.60
N PHE A 61 8.38 -19.89 1.76
CA PHE A 61 8.12 -18.84 2.74
C PHE A 61 7.47 -19.36 4.02
N ALA A 62 7.47 -20.67 4.27
CA ALA A 62 6.99 -21.27 5.53
C ALA A 62 5.59 -20.80 5.97
N ASN A 63 4.64 -20.73 5.03
CA ASN A 63 3.27 -20.25 5.28
C ASN A 63 3.18 -18.82 5.88
N LYS A 64 4.21 -17.99 5.70
CA LYS A 64 4.23 -16.59 6.13
C LYS A 64 4.53 -15.64 4.98
N CYS A 65 4.19 -14.36 5.18
CA CYS A 65 4.52 -13.31 4.24
C CYS A 65 6.05 -13.14 4.14
N ALA A 66 6.59 -13.18 2.92
CA ALA A 66 8.02 -12.99 2.63
C ALA A 66 8.60 -11.71 3.23
N TYR A 67 7.80 -10.64 3.26
CA TYR A 67 8.22 -9.32 3.73
C TYR A 67 8.03 -9.12 5.23
N CYS A 68 6.80 -9.25 5.72
CA CYS A 68 6.47 -8.89 7.11
C CYS A 68 6.43 -10.09 8.06
N GLU A 69 6.63 -11.31 7.57
CA GLU A 69 6.64 -12.57 8.35
C GLU A 69 5.35 -12.86 9.12
N GLN A 70 4.26 -12.16 8.80
CA GLN A 70 2.94 -12.45 9.35
C GLN A 70 2.46 -13.80 8.79
N PRO A 71 1.86 -14.67 9.63
CA PRO A 71 1.37 -15.96 9.18
C PRO A 71 0.20 -15.77 8.20
N LEU A 72 0.14 -16.61 7.17
CA LEU A 72 -0.86 -16.57 6.11
C LEU A 72 -1.92 -17.67 6.22
N LEU A 73 -1.82 -18.59 7.19
CA LEU A 73 -2.77 -19.70 7.34
C LEU A 73 -4.24 -19.28 7.49
N THR A 74 -4.50 -18.06 7.96
CA THR A 74 -5.84 -17.50 8.16
C THR A 74 -6.25 -16.49 7.08
N GLN A 75 -5.42 -16.28 6.06
CA GLN A 75 -5.61 -15.29 4.99
C GLN A 75 -5.39 -15.97 3.63
N LYS A 76 -6.06 -15.50 2.57
CA LYS A 76 -5.73 -16.00 1.23
C LYS A 76 -4.32 -15.48 0.87
N PRO A 77 -3.32 -16.35 0.66
CA PRO A 77 -1.99 -15.92 0.26
C PRO A 77 -2.05 -15.29 -1.14
N LEU A 78 -1.20 -14.29 -1.38
CA LEU A 78 -1.08 -13.64 -2.69
C LEU A 78 0.32 -13.90 -3.25
N VAL A 79 0.38 -14.13 -4.56
CA VAL A 79 1.64 -14.07 -5.31
C VAL A 79 1.85 -12.63 -5.75
N ASN A 80 3.00 -12.07 -5.42
CA ASN A 80 3.38 -10.72 -5.80
C ASN A 80 4.79 -10.72 -6.40
N HIS A 81 4.99 -9.83 -7.36
CA HIS A 81 6.29 -9.66 -7.99
C HIS A 81 7.16 -8.72 -7.17
N HIS A 82 8.41 -9.11 -6.90
CA HIS A 82 9.37 -8.24 -6.23
C HIS A 82 9.67 -7.01 -7.09
N ARG A 83 10.05 -7.26 -8.34
CA ARG A 83 10.11 -6.30 -9.45
C ARG A 83 8.76 -6.28 -10.17
N PRO A 84 7.99 -5.18 -10.09
CA PRO A 84 6.67 -5.11 -10.72
C PRO A 84 6.75 -5.24 -12.24
N ILE A 85 5.78 -5.93 -12.83
CA ILE A 85 5.77 -6.28 -14.26
C ILE A 85 5.21 -5.18 -15.16
N SER A 86 4.65 -4.12 -14.58
CA SER A 86 4.11 -2.94 -15.26
C SER A 86 4.04 -1.75 -14.29
N ASP A 87 3.93 -0.54 -14.85
CA ASP A 87 3.66 0.72 -14.15
C ASP A 87 4.54 0.93 -12.89
N VAL A 88 5.84 0.63 -13.01
CA VAL A 88 6.78 0.69 -11.88
C VAL A 88 6.92 2.13 -11.41
N ILE A 89 6.57 2.38 -10.16
CA ILE A 89 6.75 3.68 -9.51
C ILE A 89 8.14 3.69 -8.85
N GLY A 90 9.04 4.48 -9.41
CA GLY A 90 10.41 4.67 -8.97
C GLY A 90 10.60 5.83 -7.99
N LEU A 91 11.84 6.32 -7.90
CA LEU A 91 12.17 7.53 -7.11
C LEU A 91 11.48 8.76 -7.70
N GLU A 92 11.15 9.73 -6.84
CA GLU A 92 10.51 11.00 -7.22
C GLU A 92 9.20 10.82 -8.02
N SER A 93 8.53 9.68 -7.83
CA SER A 93 7.32 9.30 -8.58
C SER A 93 7.54 9.21 -10.10
N LYS A 94 8.78 9.02 -10.57
CA LYS A 94 9.06 8.61 -11.95
C LYS A 94 8.42 7.26 -12.19
N ILE A 95 7.67 7.11 -13.28
CA ILE A 95 6.98 5.86 -13.57
C ILE A 95 7.59 5.24 -14.84
N PHE A 96 7.75 3.91 -14.81
CA PHE A 96 8.25 3.11 -15.91
C PHE A 96 7.12 2.15 -16.36
N PRO A 97 6.45 2.41 -17.50
CA PRO A 97 5.20 1.73 -17.88
C PRO A 97 5.39 0.23 -18.07
N ASP A 98 6.48 -0.13 -18.75
CA ASP A 98 6.73 -1.52 -19.14
C ASP A 98 7.18 -2.39 -17.97
N GLY A 99 7.61 -1.76 -16.88
CA GLY A 99 8.16 -2.43 -15.71
C GLY A 99 9.18 -3.52 -16.08
N TYR A 100 9.12 -4.62 -15.33
CA TYR A 100 9.96 -5.80 -15.53
C TYR A 100 9.14 -6.94 -16.14
N TRP A 101 8.47 -6.67 -17.26
CA TRP A 101 7.57 -7.63 -17.91
C TRP A 101 8.22 -9.00 -18.13
N TRP A 102 9.51 -9.05 -18.52
CA TRP A 102 10.23 -10.30 -18.79
C TRP A 102 10.40 -11.19 -17.54
N LEU A 103 10.17 -10.63 -16.34
CA LEU A 103 10.20 -11.34 -15.07
C LEU A 103 8.80 -11.75 -14.59
N ALA A 104 7.77 -11.70 -15.46
CA ALA A 104 6.41 -12.01 -15.08
C ALA A 104 6.21 -13.44 -14.60
N TYR A 105 6.91 -14.41 -15.20
CA TYR A 105 6.88 -15.83 -14.80
C TYR A 105 8.23 -16.31 -14.26
N ASP A 106 9.13 -15.38 -13.94
CA ASP A 106 10.42 -15.73 -13.37
C ASP A 106 10.28 -16.13 -11.91
N TRP A 107 10.73 -17.35 -11.56
CA TRP A 107 10.62 -17.89 -10.20
C TRP A 107 11.23 -16.94 -9.18
N ASP A 108 12.41 -16.37 -9.48
CA ASP A 108 13.15 -15.49 -8.59
C ASP A 108 12.43 -14.17 -8.35
N ASN A 109 11.44 -13.82 -9.18
CA ASN A 109 10.62 -12.63 -9.02
C ASN A 109 9.27 -12.88 -8.32
N LEU A 110 8.87 -14.13 -8.05
CA LEU A 110 7.57 -14.47 -7.42
C LEU A 110 7.71 -14.67 -5.90
N TYR A 111 6.87 -13.97 -5.12
CA TYR A 111 6.90 -13.95 -3.65
C TYR A 111 5.52 -14.19 -3.04
N LEU A 112 5.48 -14.95 -1.96
CA LEU A 112 4.28 -15.13 -1.14
C LEU A 112 4.12 -13.95 -0.19
N VAL A 113 3.03 -13.20 -0.29
CA VAL A 113 2.83 -11.99 0.51
C VAL A 113 1.43 -11.89 1.10
N CYS A 114 1.31 -11.14 2.19
CA CYS A 114 0.00 -10.75 2.72
C CYS A 114 -0.59 -9.57 1.94
N GLU A 115 -1.90 -9.38 2.04
CA GLU A 115 -2.62 -8.27 1.40
C GLU A 115 -2.05 -6.89 1.81
N GLY A 116 -1.69 -6.72 3.08
CA GLY A 116 -1.12 -5.48 3.58
C GLY A 116 0.16 -5.10 2.85
N CYS A 117 1.09 -6.05 2.69
CA CYS A 117 2.34 -5.81 1.96
C CYS A 117 2.09 -5.64 0.46
N ALA A 118 1.25 -6.47 -0.16
CA ALA A 118 0.93 -6.36 -1.59
C ALA A 118 0.29 -5.01 -1.94
N SER A 119 -0.70 -4.58 -1.15
CA SER A 119 -1.43 -3.33 -1.38
C SER A 119 -0.57 -2.09 -1.15
N ILE A 120 0.28 -2.09 -0.12
CA ILE A 120 1.15 -0.96 0.17
C ILE A 120 2.31 -0.94 -0.83
N LYS A 121 2.98 -2.06 -1.09
CA LYS A 121 4.04 -2.13 -2.11
C LYS A 121 3.52 -1.72 -3.48
N SER A 122 2.40 -2.30 -3.91
CA SER A 122 1.83 -2.10 -5.25
C SER A 122 2.93 -2.24 -6.32
N THR A 123 3.05 -1.27 -7.21
CA THR A 123 4.09 -1.20 -8.25
C THR A 123 5.32 -0.38 -7.83
N ARG A 124 5.50 -0.10 -6.53
CA ARG A 124 6.64 0.69 -6.06
C ARG A 124 7.91 -0.14 -6.02
N PHE A 125 8.90 0.28 -6.79
CA PHE A 125 10.22 -0.34 -6.88
C PHE A 125 11.28 0.71 -7.25
N PRO A 126 11.71 1.53 -6.29
CA PRO A 126 12.67 2.60 -6.55
C PRO A 126 14.09 2.06 -6.74
N VAL A 127 14.76 2.56 -7.77
CA VAL A 127 16.13 2.24 -8.16
C VAL A 127 16.93 3.55 -8.23
N VAL A 128 18.19 3.53 -7.77
CA VAL A 128 19.09 4.68 -7.90
C VAL A 128 19.78 4.64 -9.28
N GLY A 129 19.41 5.59 -10.14
CA GLY A 129 19.84 5.62 -11.53
C GLY A 129 18.77 5.00 -12.43
N ASP A 130 19.20 4.21 -13.41
CA ASP A 130 18.30 3.54 -14.32
C ASP A 130 17.94 2.13 -13.83
N ASN A 131 16.71 1.71 -14.13
CA ASN A 131 16.27 0.32 -13.96
C ASN A 131 17.08 -0.60 -14.89
N ALA A 132 17.11 -1.89 -14.57
CA ALA A 132 17.72 -2.86 -15.48
C ALA A 132 17.09 -2.78 -16.89
N ALA A 133 17.93 -2.97 -17.91
CA ALA A 133 17.48 -3.00 -19.29
C ALA A 133 16.47 -4.16 -19.52
N PRO A 134 15.53 -4.02 -20.45
CA PRO A 134 14.62 -5.10 -20.82
C PRO A 134 15.36 -6.40 -21.12
N GLU A 135 14.82 -7.51 -20.61
CA GLU A 135 15.39 -8.85 -20.71
C GLU A 135 16.74 -9.07 -19.98
N ALA A 136 17.20 -8.13 -19.16
CA ALA A 136 18.35 -8.34 -18.30
C ALA A 136 18.08 -9.48 -17.30
N THR A 137 19.08 -10.35 -17.09
CA THR A 137 19.02 -11.49 -16.17
C THR A 137 20.29 -11.57 -15.34
N GLY A 138 20.30 -12.39 -14.29
CA GLY A 138 21.50 -12.65 -13.49
C GLY A 138 22.14 -11.38 -12.91
N ASP A 139 23.44 -11.23 -13.11
CA ASP A 139 24.22 -10.11 -12.58
C ASP A 139 23.86 -8.78 -13.25
N ASP A 140 23.48 -8.77 -14.53
CA ASP A 140 23.06 -7.55 -15.23
C ASP A 140 21.78 -6.99 -14.61
N LEU A 141 20.80 -7.85 -14.30
CA LEU A 141 19.59 -7.47 -13.58
C LEU A 141 19.92 -6.96 -12.17
N ARG A 142 20.90 -7.58 -11.50
CA ARG A 142 21.27 -7.25 -10.11
C ARG A 142 22.21 -6.07 -9.99
N SER A 143 22.77 -5.59 -11.11
CA SER A 143 23.60 -4.38 -11.15
C SER A 143 22.79 -3.11 -10.84
N GLU A 144 21.47 -3.18 -10.98
CA GLU A 144 20.58 -2.09 -10.61
C GLU A 144 20.64 -1.82 -9.10
N ARG A 145 20.70 -0.54 -8.73
CA ARG A 145 20.76 -0.14 -7.32
C ARG A 145 19.36 -0.03 -6.73
N ALA A 146 18.66 -1.16 -6.64
CA ALA A 146 17.31 -1.24 -6.07
C ALA A 146 17.29 -0.91 -4.58
N LEU A 147 16.35 -0.06 -4.17
CA LEU A 147 16.21 0.41 -2.79
C LEU A 147 15.29 -0.47 -1.92
N LEU A 148 14.57 -1.41 -2.53
CA LEU A 148 13.81 -2.42 -1.82
C LEU A 148 14.72 -3.61 -1.50
N PHE A 149 14.72 -4.07 -0.24
CA PHE A 149 15.40 -5.31 0.13
C PHE A 149 14.63 -6.54 -0.39
N ASP A 150 15.36 -7.45 -1.02
CA ASP A 150 14.91 -8.75 -1.49
C ASP A 150 15.23 -9.81 -0.43
N PRO A 151 14.23 -10.40 0.26
CA PRO A 151 14.50 -11.40 1.30
C PRO A 151 15.13 -12.70 0.76
N CYS A 152 15.07 -12.97 -0.54
CA CYS A 152 15.68 -14.17 -1.12
C CYS A 152 17.14 -13.96 -1.56
N TYR A 153 17.62 -12.72 -1.57
CA TYR A 153 18.96 -12.37 -2.04
C TYR A 153 19.77 -11.60 -0.99
N ASP A 154 19.17 -10.60 -0.35
CA ASP A 154 19.80 -9.80 0.68
C ASP A 154 19.76 -10.49 2.06
N GLN A 155 20.48 -9.92 3.03
CA GLN A 155 20.46 -10.30 4.44
C GLN A 155 19.77 -9.21 5.29
N PRO A 156 18.43 -9.11 5.24
CA PRO A 156 17.69 -8.01 5.85
C PRO A 156 17.88 -7.89 7.36
N GLU A 157 18.13 -9.00 8.08
CA GLU A 157 18.33 -9.01 9.53
C GLU A 157 19.47 -8.09 10.00
N GLN A 158 20.44 -7.81 9.14
CA GLN A 158 21.54 -6.90 9.46
C GLN A 158 21.11 -5.43 9.49
N TYR A 159 20.03 -5.09 8.80
CA TYR A 159 19.59 -3.71 8.54
C TYR A 159 18.33 -3.31 9.30
N PHE A 160 17.76 -4.22 10.09
CA PHE A 160 16.53 -4.00 10.83
C PHE A 160 16.68 -4.34 12.32
N ILE A 161 16.26 -3.40 13.17
CA ILE A 161 16.15 -3.60 14.62
C ILE A 161 14.67 -3.58 15.00
N TYR A 162 14.31 -4.42 15.96
CA TYR A 162 12.96 -4.51 16.49
C TYR A 162 12.95 -4.08 17.96
N ASN A 163 11.91 -3.34 18.36
CA ASN A 163 11.69 -3.06 19.77
C ASN A 163 10.58 -3.95 20.36
N HIS A 164 10.49 -3.95 21.69
CA HIS A 164 9.51 -4.76 22.43
C HIS A 164 8.06 -4.28 22.23
N ASP A 165 7.87 -3.08 21.69
CA ASP A 165 6.56 -2.53 21.32
C ASP A 165 6.11 -2.96 19.91
N GLY A 166 6.91 -3.79 19.23
CA GLY A 166 6.57 -4.35 17.93
C GLY A 166 6.81 -3.39 16.76
N TYR A 167 7.60 -2.33 16.92
CA TYR A 167 8.09 -1.49 15.83
C TYR A 167 9.41 -2.02 15.26
N ILE A 168 9.60 -1.80 13.97
CA ILE A 168 10.86 -2.02 13.26
C ILE A 168 11.51 -0.67 12.96
N SER A 169 12.84 -0.60 13.10
CA SER A 169 13.64 0.58 12.77
C SER A 169 14.79 0.17 11.84
N ALA A 170 15.16 1.10 10.96
CA ALA A 170 16.33 0.97 10.12
C ALA A 170 17.61 1.09 10.95
N VAL A 171 18.61 0.28 10.62
CA VAL A 171 19.98 0.45 11.09
C VAL A 171 20.94 0.31 9.92
N GLU A 172 22.06 1.02 9.99
CA GLU A 172 23.22 0.81 9.14
C GLU A 172 24.28 0.05 9.94
N PRO A 173 24.67 -1.17 9.52
CA PRO A 173 25.78 -1.89 10.14
C PRO A 173 27.07 -1.05 10.10
N ALA A 174 27.85 -1.14 11.18
CA ALA A 174 29.14 -0.48 11.25
C ALA A 174 30.06 -0.96 10.10
N GLY A 175 30.70 -0.02 9.40
CA GLY A 175 31.60 -0.31 8.29
C GLY A 175 30.93 -0.49 6.93
N VAL A 176 29.59 -0.41 6.84
CA VAL A 176 28.87 -0.48 5.57
C VAL A 176 28.40 0.92 5.15
N GLN A 177 28.94 1.44 4.06
CA GLN A 177 28.60 2.76 3.50
C GLN A 177 27.45 2.63 2.47
N LEU A 178 26.33 2.02 2.86
CA LEU A 178 25.20 1.84 1.95
C LEU A 178 24.68 3.18 1.42
N LYS A 179 24.55 4.21 2.27
CA LYS A 179 24.12 5.54 1.81
C LYS A 179 24.95 6.07 0.65
N GLU A 180 26.27 5.92 0.68
CA GLU A 180 27.12 6.40 -0.42
C GLU A 180 26.87 5.61 -1.70
N MET A 181 26.78 4.28 -1.58
CA MET A 181 26.45 3.38 -2.71
C MET A 181 25.11 3.73 -3.36
N TYR A 182 24.13 4.14 -2.57
CA TYR A 182 22.78 4.49 -2.99
C TYR A 182 22.53 6.01 -3.02
N ALA A 183 23.53 6.83 -3.36
CA ALA A 183 23.37 8.27 -3.61
C ALA A 183 22.69 9.06 -2.47
N GLY A 184 22.97 8.69 -1.23
CA GLY A 184 22.42 9.29 -0.01
C GLY A 184 21.12 8.66 0.49
N PHE A 185 20.52 7.73 -0.24
CA PHE A 185 19.28 7.06 0.16
C PHE A 185 19.54 5.96 1.19
N ASN A 186 18.68 5.90 2.21
CA ASN A 186 18.71 4.83 3.21
C ASN A 186 17.79 3.67 2.78
N ARG A 187 18.39 2.61 2.23
CA ARG A 187 17.70 1.42 1.71
C ARG A 187 16.72 0.78 2.73
N SER A 188 17.10 0.72 4.01
CA SER A 188 16.29 0.08 5.05
C SER A 188 15.11 0.95 5.48
N GLU A 189 15.26 2.27 5.55
CA GLU A 189 14.15 3.20 5.80
C GLU A 189 13.11 3.13 4.66
N ILE A 190 13.58 3.17 3.42
CA ILE A 190 12.74 3.11 2.22
C ILE A 190 11.99 1.76 2.16
N THR A 191 12.65 0.66 2.49
CA THR A 191 12.00 -0.65 2.59
C THR A 191 10.90 -0.69 3.65
N ILE A 192 11.13 -0.12 4.84
CA ILE A 192 10.12 -0.03 5.91
C ILE A 192 8.89 0.76 5.42
N GLU A 193 9.12 1.85 4.69
CA GLU A 193 8.06 2.70 4.14
C GLU A 193 7.27 2.02 3.02
N ILE A 194 7.96 1.48 2.01
CA ILE A 194 7.34 0.86 0.82
C ILE A 194 6.50 -0.35 1.18
N LEU A 195 6.94 -1.15 2.14
CA LEU A 195 6.22 -2.33 2.60
C LEU A 195 5.25 -2.03 3.76
N GLY A 196 5.28 -0.81 4.29
CA GLY A 196 4.48 -0.41 5.44
C GLY A 196 4.76 -1.28 6.67
N LEU A 197 6.03 -1.59 6.95
CA LEU A 197 6.40 -2.52 8.02
C LEU A 197 6.08 -2.00 9.42
N ASN A 198 5.62 -0.75 9.58
CA ASN A 198 5.10 -0.19 10.84
C ASN A 198 3.61 0.20 10.75
N ARG A 199 2.85 -0.46 9.87
CA ARG A 199 1.39 -0.26 9.75
C ARG A 199 0.64 -0.67 11.02
N ARG A 200 -0.52 -0.04 11.23
CA ARG A 200 -1.30 -0.09 12.48
C ARG A 200 -1.80 -1.48 12.87
N ASP A 201 -2.04 -2.35 11.91
CA ASP A 201 -2.48 -3.74 12.09
C ASP A 201 -1.31 -4.69 12.40
N LEU A 202 -0.10 -4.41 11.89
CA LEU A 202 1.07 -5.29 12.04
C LEU A 202 1.80 -5.09 13.38
N VAL A 203 1.94 -3.84 13.82
CA VAL A 203 2.67 -3.51 15.06
C VAL A 203 2.09 -4.24 16.29
N PRO A 204 0.77 -4.28 16.52
CA PRO A 204 0.20 -5.02 17.66
C PRO A 204 0.51 -6.52 17.63
N LEU A 205 0.47 -7.16 16.46
CA LEU A 205 0.77 -8.59 16.31
C LEU A 205 2.22 -8.91 16.68
N ARG A 206 3.16 -8.07 16.23
CA ARG A 206 4.57 -8.17 16.62
C ARG A 206 4.75 -7.93 18.11
N ARG A 207 4.08 -6.93 18.68
CA ARG A 207 4.14 -6.63 20.11
C ARG A 207 3.70 -7.80 20.97
N GLU A 208 2.57 -8.42 20.62
CA GLU A 208 2.06 -9.60 21.34
C GLU A 208 3.08 -10.74 21.31
N LYS A 209 3.62 -11.06 20.13
CA LYS A 209 4.64 -12.11 19.99
C LYS A 209 5.93 -11.77 20.74
N ALA A 210 6.38 -10.51 20.72
CA ALA A 210 7.54 -10.04 21.49
C ALA A 210 7.33 -10.17 23.00
N GLN A 211 6.13 -9.86 23.51
CA GLN A 211 5.80 -10.03 24.92
C GLN A 211 5.81 -11.50 25.35
N ILE A 212 5.29 -12.41 24.51
CA ILE A 212 5.36 -13.86 24.77
C ILE A 212 6.82 -14.31 24.81
N LEU A 213 7.62 -13.91 23.82
CA LEU A 213 9.04 -14.25 23.74
C LEU A 213 9.82 -13.75 24.96
N LEU A 214 9.59 -12.52 25.39
CA LEU A 214 10.24 -11.97 26.58
C LEU A 214 9.81 -12.72 27.84
N LYS A 215 8.54 -13.12 27.97
CA LYS A 215 8.11 -13.95 29.12
C LYS A 215 8.88 -15.28 29.17
N LEU A 216 9.02 -15.95 28.01
CA LEU A 216 9.82 -17.18 27.90
C LEU A 216 11.28 -16.92 28.26
N TRP A 217 11.86 -15.81 27.79
CA TRP A 217 13.23 -15.42 28.14
C TRP A 217 13.43 -15.23 29.65
N HIS A 218 12.54 -14.50 30.33
CA HIS A 218 12.64 -14.31 31.78
C HIS A 218 12.49 -15.65 32.52
N GLN A 219 11.56 -16.52 32.10
CA GLN A 219 11.43 -17.86 32.66
C GLN A 219 12.67 -18.74 32.43
N PHE A 220 13.33 -18.60 31.28
CA PHE A 220 14.59 -19.29 30.98
C PHE A 220 15.71 -18.86 31.92
N ILE A 221 15.84 -17.55 32.18
CA ILE A 221 16.88 -16.98 33.05
C ILE A 221 16.59 -17.24 34.54
N ASP A 222 15.31 -17.18 34.97
CA ASP A 222 14.88 -17.39 36.35
C ASP A 222 14.72 -18.88 36.72
N GLY A 223 14.68 -19.77 35.73
CA GLY A 223 14.22 -21.15 35.85
C GLY A 223 15.12 -22.07 36.68
N LYS A 224 14.52 -23.11 37.24
CA LYS A 224 15.24 -24.29 37.76
C LYS A 224 15.60 -25.22 36.59
N SER A 225 16.74 -25.89 36.68
CA SER A 225 17.36 -26.71 35.61
C SER A 225 16.40 -27.61 34.79
N GLU A 226 15.41 -28.26 35.41
CA GLU A 226 14.51 -29.21 34.71
C GLU A 226 13.61 -28.56 33.64
N ASP A 227 13.24 -27.28 33.79
CA ASP A 227 12.38 -26.56 32.82
C ASP A 227 13.19 -25.77 31.78
N ALA A 228 14.46 -25.48 32.04
CA ALA A 228 15.30 -24.62 31.21
C ALA A 228 15.48 -25.18 29.79
N LYS A 229 15.70 -26.49 29.66
CA LYS A 229 15.82 -27.17 28.35
C LYS A 229 14.55 -27.08 27.52
N LYS A 230 13.38 -27.22 28.16
CA LYS A 230 12.10 -27.11 27.48
C LYS A 230 11.88 -25.70 26.96
N ILE A 231 12.13 -24.69 27.80
CA ILE A 231 11.98 -23.29 27.41
C ILE A 231 12.98 -22.91 26.31
N LEU A 232 14.20 -23.43 26.36
CA LEU A 232 15.19 -23.24 25.29
C LEU A 232 14.65 -23.73 23.94
N LEU A 233 14.01 -24.91 23.89
CA LEU A 233 13.42 -25.42 22.65
C LEU A 233 12.33 -24.47 22.11
N GLU A 234 11.49 -23.90 22.99
CA GLU A 234 10.47 -22.91 22.60
C GLU A 234 11.11 -21.60 22.08
N LEU A 235 12.22 -21.15 22.69
CA LEU A 235 12.99 -19.99 22.21
C LEU A 235 13.61 -20.25 20.83
N LEU A 236 14.22 -21.44 20.64
CA LEU A 236 14.80 -21.84 19.37
C LEU A 236 13.74 -21.95 18.28
N GLU A 237 12.58 -22.56 18.60
CA GLU A 237 11.45 -22.63 17.68
C GLU A 237 11.00 -21.24 17.23
N ALA A 238 10.86 -20.29 18.17
CA ALA A 238 10.49 -18.91 17.88
C ALA A 238 11.49 -18.16 16.98
N THR A 239 12.76 -18.60 16.93
CA THR A 239 13.80 -18.03 16.06
C THR A 239 14.00 -18.78 14.75
N SER A 240 13.31 -19.91 14.56
CA SER A 240 13.45 -20.71 13.34
C SER A 240 12.92 -19.97 12.11
N ASP A 241 13.42 -20.32 10.92
CA ASP A 241 12.91 -19.77 9.66
C ASP A 241 11.41 -20.03 9.46
N GLN A 242 10.86 -21.05 10.13
CA GLN A 242 9.46 -21.43 10.03
C GLN A 242 8.56 -20.56 10.92
N ALA A 243 9.11 -19.94 11.96
CA ALA A 243 8.32 -19.17 12.90
C ALA A 243 7.84 -17.83 12.30
N PRO A 244 6.61 -17.41 12.60
CA PRO A 244 6.17 -16.06 12.35
C PRO A 244 6.99 -15.04 13.13
N PHE A 245 7.34 -13.93 12.47
CA PHE A 245 8.17 -12.87 13.03
C PHE A 245 9.55 -13.33 13.53
N ALA A 246 10.15 -14.32 12.88
CA ALA A 246 11.46 -14.87 13.25
C ALA A 246 12.56 -13.80 13.28
N GLY A 247 12.56 -12.85 12.34
CA GLY A 247 13.54 -11.76 12.33
C GLY A 247 13.47 -10.88 13.58
N MET A 248 12.27 -10.63 14.08
CA MET A 248 12.07 -9.94 15.36
C MET A 248 12.55 -10.78 16.54
N ALA A 249 12.21 -12.07 16.56
CA ALA A 249 12.60 -12.96 17.64
C ALA A 249 14.12 -13.10 17.75
N ARG A 250 14.81 -13.28 16.62
CA ARG A 250 16.28 -13.30 16.54
C ARG A 250 16.88 -12.01 17.08
N ASN A 251 16.38 -10.85 16.61
CA ASN A 251 16.91 -9.56 17.02
C ASN A 251 16.77 -9.33 18.54
N ILE A 252 15.58 -9.61 19.10
CA ILE A 252 15.32 -9.47 20.54
C ILE A 252 16.20 -10.42 21.34
N LEU A 253 16.26 -11.71 21.00
CA LEU A 253 17.08 -12.66 21.76
C LEU A 253 18.57 -12.38 21.64
N VAL A 254 19.07 -11.93 20.48
CA VAL A 254 20.46 -11.50 20.34
C VAL A 254 20.79 -10.36 21.28
N ASP A 255 19.92 -9.36 21.39
CA ASP A 255 20.09 -8.22 22.31
C ASP A 255 20.09 -8.67 23.78
N GLN A 256 19.17 -9.57 24.15
CA GLN A 256 19.08 -10.13 25.50
C GLN A 256 20.30 -10.97 25.87
N VAL A 257 20.75 -11.87 24.98
CA VAL A 257 21.92 -12.72 25.20
C VAL A 257 23.18 -11.86 25.35
N LYS A 258 23.38 -10.85 24.49
CA LYS A 258 24.51 -9.91 24.62
C LYS A 258 24.51 -9.19 25.96
N THR A 259 23.35 -8.70 26.40
CA THR A 259 23.21 -8.00 27.69
C THR A 259 23.67 -8.87 28.87
N ILE A 260 23.34 -10.17 28.85
CA ILE A 260 23.77 -11.12 29.89
C ILE A 260 25.26 -11.44 29.77
N LEU A 261 25.79 -11.60 28.55
CA LEU A 261 27.21 -11.90 28.34
C LEU A 261 28.13 -10.74 28.73
N ASP A 262 27.69 -9.50 28.54
CA ASP A 262 28.46 -8.30 28.91
C ASP A 262 28.46 -8.02 30.42
N ALA A 263 27.45 -8.51 31.13
CA ALA A 263 27.31 -8.39 32.58
C ALA A 263 26.91 -9.73 33.21
N PRO A 264 27.82 -10.73 33.24
CA PRO A 264 27.50 -12.06 33.72
C PRO A 264 27.12 -12.01 35.21
N GLY A 265 25.81 -12.07 35.47
CA GLY A 265 25.30 -12.33 36.81
C GLY A 265 25.62 -13.75 37.25
N LYS A 266 25.27 -14.10 38.50
CA LYS A 266 25.30 -15.50 38.96
C LYS A 266 24.10 -16.25 38.36
N LEU A 267 24.25 -16.73 37.12
CA LEU A 267 23.35 -17.73 36.55
C LEU A 267 23.62 -19.10 37.19
N GLN A 268 22.61 -19.98 37.18
CA GLN A 268 22.85 -21.39 37.51
C GLN A 268 23.70 -22.02 36.40
N PRO A 269 24.63 -22.94 36.72
CA PRO A 269 25.53 -23.57 35.74
C PRO A 269 24.79 -24.19 34.55
N GLU A 270 23.64 -24.80 34.80
CA GLU A 270 22.82 -25.45 33.77
C GLU A 270 22.20 -24.42 32.81
N VAL A 271 21.72 -23.29 33.33
CA VAL A 271 21.21 -22.18 32.50
C VAL A 271 22.34 -21.55 31.68
N GLN A 272 23.55 -21.50 32.23
CA GLN A 272 24.72 -20.95 31.54
C GLN A 272 25.14 -21.81 30.34
N GLU A 273 25.10 -23.15 30.46
CA GLU A 273 25.39 -24.06 29.35
C GLU A 273 24.36 -23.91 28.22
N GLU A 274 23.07 -23.89 28.56
CA GLU A 274 21.99 -23.72 27.58
C GLU A 274 22.00 -22.32 26.93
N LEU A 275 22.38 -21.28 27.69
CA LEU A 275 22.57 -19.93 27.16
C LEU A 275 23.71 -19.89 26.13
N TYR A 276 24.81 -20.60 26.40
CA TYR A 276 25.92 -20.70 25.46
C TYR A 276 25.48 -21.40 24.17
N TYR A 277 24.74 -22.50 24.29
CA TYR A 277 24.16 -23.19 23.13
C TYR A 277 23.22 -22.28 22.33
N LEU A 278 22.34 -21.52 22.99
CA LEU A 278 21.47 -20.53 22.34
C LEU A 278 22.30 -19.45 21.62
N SER A 279 23.36 -18.95 22.26
CA SER A 279 24.23 -17.92 21.67
C SER A 279 24.90 -18.41 20.38
N GLU A 280 25.36 -19.67 20.35
CA GLU A 280 25.94 -20.29 19.18
C GLU A 280 24.91 -20.41 18.06
N LYS A 281 23.68 -20.85 18.36
CA LYS A 281 22.59 -20.95 17.38
C LYS A 281 22.13 -19.60 16.84
N LEU A 282 22.25 -18.54 17.62
CA LEU A 282 22.00 -17.16 17.19
C LEU A 282 23.17 -16.54 16.40
N GLY A 283 24.27 -17.28 16.18
CA GLY A 283 25.44 -16.81 15.44
C GLY A 283 26.33 -15.85 16.24
N LEU A 284 26.17 -15.78 17.56
CA LEU A 284 27.03 -15.01 18.45
C LEU A 284 28.29 -15.83 18.73
N LYS A 285 29.28 -15.77 17.83
CA LYS A 285 30.56 -16.46 18.03
C LYS A 285 31.28 -15.90 19.28
N GLN A 286 31.47 -16.73 20.30
CA GLN A 286 32.59 -16.60 21.23
C GLN A 286 33.49 -17.82 21.08
N SER A 287 34.80 -17.60 20.93
CA SER A 287 35.79 -18.63 21.22
C SER A 287 35.92 -18.74 22.75
N PRO A 288 36.12 -19.96 23.31
CA PRO A 288 36.38 -20.10 24.73
C PRO A 288 37.80 -19.60 25.02
N GLN A 289 37.94 -18.34 25.46
CA GLN A 289 39.16 -17.89 26.12
C GLN A 289 38.84 -17.35 27.50
N MET A 290 39.52 -17.98 28.46
CA MET A 290 39.52 -17.73 29.87
C MET A 290 39.73 -16.24 30.19
N VAL A 291 38.95 -15.79 31.18
CA VAL A 291 39.16 -14.66 32.09
C VAL A 291 40.49 -13.91 31.91
N SER A 292 40.43 -12.68 31.40
CA SER A 292 41.41 -11.64 31.74
C SER A 292 40.75 -10.25 31.80
N GLU A 293 40.55 -9.81 33.03
CA GLU A 293 40.40 -8.46 33.60
C GLU A 293 39.68 -7.29 32.86
N PRO A 294 38.95 -6.44 33.62
CA PRO A 294 37.98 -5.49 33.09
C PRO A 294 38.64 -4.20 32.57
N LYS A 295 38.46 -3.90 31.29
CA LYS A 295 38.70 -2.55 30.76
C LYS A 295 37.43 -1.70 30.87
N LYS A 296 37.40 -0.94 31.98
CA LYS A 296 36.79 0.39 32.18
C LYS A 296 35.50 0.71 31.40
N SER A 297 34.39 0.50 32.09
CA SER A 297 33.25 1.41 32.26
C SER A 297 32.81 2.24 31.04
N PHE A 298 31.79 1.75 30.32
CA PHE A 298 30.82 2.63 29.68
C PHE A 298 29.78 3.07 30.72
N PRO A 299 29.31 4.33 30.68
CA PRO A 299 28.45 4.86 31.73
C PRO A 299 27.07 4.18 31.74
N PRO A 300 26.48 3.95 32.92
CA PRO A 300 25.14 3.45 33.05
C PRO A 300 24.15 4.60 32.83
N SER A 301 23.28 4.49 31.81
CA SER A 301 21.89 4.94 31.88
C SER A 301 21.20 4.80 30.53
N LEU A 302 20.27 3.86 30.45
CA LEU A 302 19.05 3.97 29.64
C LEU A 302 18.19 5.12 30.21
N GLY A 303 18.68 6.34 30.05
CA GLY A 303 17.94 7.56 30.31
C GLY A 303 17.09 7.87 29.09
N LYS A 304 15.76 7.76 29.24
CA LYS A 304 14.70 8.34 28.40
C LYS A 304 15.18 8.77 27.01
N LEU A 305 14.92 7.95 25.99
CA LEU A 305 14.92 8.37 24.59
C LEU A 305 13.99 9.58 24.44
N ALA A 306 14.60 10.76 24.55
CA ALA A 306 13.97 12.01 24.22
C ALA A 306 13.61 11.93 22.74
N ARG A 307 12.31 12.03 22.45
CA ARG A 307 11.80 12.38 21.13
C ARG A 307 12.56 13.63 20.68
N LYS A 308 13.49 13.49 19.74
CA LYS A 308 14.00 14.65 18.99
C LYS A 308 12.88 15.11 18.06
N PRO A 309 12.37 16.34 18.18
CA PRO A 309 11.48 16.92 17.19
C PRO A 309 12.31 17.32 15.96
N GLY A 310 11.91 16.84 14.79
CA GLY A 310 12.13 17.48 13.49
C GLY A 310 13.58 17.60 13.01
N VAL A 311 14.02 16.64 12.19
CA VAL A 311 14.77 16.98 10.98
C VAL A 311 13.85 16.63 9.81
N LYS A 312 13.33 17.67 9.15
CA LYS A 312 12.60 17.55 7.89
C LYS A 312 13.62 17.31 6.78
N THR A 313 14.10 16.08 6.61
CA THR A 313 14.54 15.63 5.30
C THR A 313 13.28 15.24 4.56
N ALA A 314 12.78 16.16 3.74
CA ALA A 314 11.68 15.89 2.83
C ALA A 314 12.18 14.88 1.79
N VAL A 315 12.06 13.59 2.09
CA VAL A 315 11.93 12.57 1.06
C VAL A 315 10.59 12.90 0.37
N PRO A 316 10.56 13.09 -0.96
CA PRO A 316 9.33 13.37 -1.68
C PRO A 316 8.32 12.30 -1.28
N HIS A 317 7.17 12.71 -0.75
CA HIS A 317 6.13 11.80 -0.27
C HIS A 317 5.79 10.78 -1.36
N LEU A 318 6.35 9.57 -1.26
CA LEU A 318 5.99 8.44 -2.10
C LEU A 318 4.57 8.03 -1.69
N GLY A 319 3.60 8.43 -2.51
CA GLY A 319 2.14 8.39 -2.28
C GLY A 319 1.65 7.35 -1.27
N THR A 320 1.11 7.84 -0.16
CA THR A 320 0.37 7.04 0.82
C THR A 320 -0.94 6.52 0.20
N LYS A 321 -1.29 5.26 0.52
CA LYS A 321 -2.54 4.58 0.12
C LYS A 321 -3.73 5.53 0.19
N THR A 322 -4.47 5.68 -0.91
CA THR A 322 -5.67 6.52 -0.93
C THR A 322 -6.73 5.97 0.02
N ALA A 323 -7.21 6.81 0.94
CA ALA A 323 -8.30 6.44 1.84
C ALA A 323 -9.61 6.26 1.04
N TYR A 324 -10.51 5.39 1.51
CA TYR A 324 -11.83 5.19 0.92
C TYR A 324 -12.95 5.26 1.97
N ILE A 325 -14.17 5.54 1.53
CA ILE A 325 -15.35 5.62 2.41
C ILE A 325 -15.86 4.21 2.70
N LYS A 326 -15.96 3.84 3.99
CA LYS A 326 -16.52 2.57 4.47
C LYS A 326 -18.01 2.66 4.78
N ARG A 327 -18.44 3.79 5.32
CA ARG A 327 -19.81 3.97 5.80
C ARG A 327 -20.21 5.43 5.80
N ILE A 328 -21.48 5.69 5.52
CA ILE A 328 -22.13 6.99 5.57
C ILE A 328 -23.37 6.87 6.46
N GLU A 329 -23.53 7.78 7.42
CA GLU A 329 -24.79 8.00 8.14
C GLU A 329 -25.24 9.45 7.96
N ILE A 330 -26.51 9.64 7.58
CA ILE A 330 -27.14 10.96 7.45
C ILE A 330 -28.41 10.96 8.29
N LYS A 331 -28.62 12.01 9.08
CA LYS A 331 -29.85 12.24 9.83
C LYS A 331 -30.31 13.69 9.65
N ASN A 332 -31.59 13.85 9.31
CA ASN A 332 -32.29 15.13 9.18
C ASN A 332 -31.59 16.15 8.26
N PHE A 333 -31.17 15.74 7.07
CA PHE A 333 -30.51 16.58 6.07
C PHE A 333 -31.36 16.73 4.79
N LYS A 334 -31.88 17.93 4.52
CA LYS A 334 -32.76 18.29 3.41
C LYS A 334 -33.89 17.26 3.24
N ALA A 335 -33.95 16.53 2.12
CA ALA A 335 -34.97 15.50 1.89
C ALA A 335 -34.78 14.23 2.74
N ILE A 336 -33.61 14.03 3.35
CA ILE A 336 -33.23 12.79 4.04
C ILE A 336 -33.55 12.90 5.53
N ARG A 337 -34.51 12.12 6.01
CA ARG A 337 -34.78 11.95 7.45
C ARG A 337 -33.72 11.08 8.13
N SER A 338 -33.41 9.93 7.54
CA SER A 338 -32.40 8.99 8.03
C SER A 338 -31.88 8.13 6.89
N LEU A 339 -30.57 7.95 6.81
CA LEU A 339 -29.90 7.07 5.86
C LEU A 339 -28.65 6.48 6.51
N SER A 340 -28.45 5.17 6.34
CA SER A 340 -27.19 4.50 6.68
C SER A 340 -26.78 3.66 5.48
N LEU A 341 -25.65 4.03 4.86
CA LEU A 341 -25.07 3.30 3.74
C LEU A 341 -23.75 2.71 4.21
N VAL A 342 -23.65 1.38 4.18
CA VAL A 342 -22.36 0.70 4.22
C VAL A 342 -21.90 0.59 2.78
N ILE A 343 -20.69 1.06 2.50
CA ILE A 343 -19.98 0.79 1.26
C ILE A 343 -19.23 -0.51 1.52
N PRO A 344 -19.43 -1.56 0.72
CA PRO A 344 -18.73 -2.82 0.94
C PRO A 344 -17.23 -2.53 0.98
N GLU A 345 -16.49 -3.29 1.78
CA GLU A 345 -15.05 -3.28 1.58
C GLU A 345 -14.78 -3.73 0.14
N PRO A 346 -13.72 -3.21 -0.52
CA PRO A 346 -13.43 -3.55 -1.91
C PRO A 346 -13.54 -5.06 -2.09
N LEU A 347 -14.59 -5.47 -2.80
CA LEU A 347 -14.90 -6.87 -2.95
C LEU A 347 -13.89 -7.41 -3.94
N ARG A 348 -13.19 -8.44 -3.49
CA ARG A 348 -12.44 -9.30 -4.38
C ARG A 348 -13.43 -9.98 -5.32
N THR A 349 -13.08 -10.13 -6.58
CA THR A 349 -13.89 -10.84 -7.59
C THR A 349 -13.88 -12.37 -7.42
N ASP A 350 -13.56 -12.90 -6.24
CA ASP A 350 -13.29 -14.33 -6.04
C ASP A 350 -14.05 -15.01 -4.87
N ILE A 351 -15.28 -14.56 -4.52
CA ILE A 351 -16.13 -15.30 -3.57
C ILE A 351 -17.54 -15.54 -4.11
N PRO A 352 -17.92 -16.78 -4.43
CA PRO A 352 -19.21 -17.32 -4.04
C PRO A 352 -19.11 -17.89 -2.63
N PHE A 353 -20.01 -17.45 -1.77
CA PHE A 353 -20.28 -18.05 -0.48
C PHE A 353 -20.88 -19.44 -0.71
N GLN A 354 -20.09 -20.52 -0.63
CA GLN A 354 -20.44 -21.80 0.00
C GLN A 354 -19.34 -22.87 -0.18
N SER A 355 -19.25 -23.72 0.85
CA SER A 355 -18.40 -24.89 1.00
C SER A 355 -18.32 -25.80 -0.24
N ASN A 356 -17.15 -25.85 -0.88
CA ASN A 356 -16.41 -27.05 -1.32
C ASN A 356 -15.40 -26.64 -2.39
N MET A 357 -14.25 -27.31 -2.36
CA MET A 357 -13.10 -27.10 -3.25
C MET A 357 -13.47 -26.79 -4.70
N MET A 358 -13.18 -25.56 -5.16
CA MET A 358 -12.72 -25.20 -6.51
C MET A 358 -12.12 -23.80 -6.41
N VAL A 359 -10.82 -23.68 -6.69
CA VAL A 359 -10.05 -22.43 -6.57
C VAL A 359 -10.23 -21.63 -7.87
N GLN A 360 -10.92 -20.49 -7.78
CA GLN A 360 -11.03 -19.51 -8.87
C GLN A 360 -10.10 -18.32 -8.68
N GLU A 361 -9.78 -17.74 -9.84
CA GLU A 361 -8.79 -16.75 -10.24
C GLU A 361 -8.75 -15.45 -9.40
N ALA A 362 -7.56 -14.88 -9.24
CA ALA A 362 -7.22 -13.62 -8.56
C ALA A 362 -5.70 -13.32 -8.60
N SER A 363 -5.17 -12.77 -9.69
CA SER A 363 -3.89 -12.06 -9.57
C SER A 363 -4.14 -10.59 -9.30
N ILE A 364 -3.35 -10.03 -8.39
CA ILE A 364 -3.35 -8.62 -7.97
C ILE A 364 -4.72 -8.25 -7.37
N PRO A 365 -4.80 -7.67 -6.15
CA PRO A 365 -6.03 -7.00 -5.80
C PRO A 365 -6.08 -5.77 -6.73
N ASP A 366 -6.71 -5.92 -7.90
CA ASP A 366 -7.71 -4.94 -8.27
C ASP A 366 -8.67 -4.98 -7.09
N LEU A 367 -8.37 -4.19 -6.05
CA LEU A 367 -9.42 -3.76 -5.15
C LEU A 367 -10.36 -3.03 -6.10
N LEU A 368 -11.36 -3.72 -6.65
CA LEU A 368 -12.46 -3.08 -7.33
C LEU A 368 -12.95 -2.08 -6.31
N ALA A 369 -12.62 -0.80 -6.55
CA ALA A 369 -12.96 0.26 -5.65
C ALA A 369 -14.48 0.12 -5.46
N PRO A 370 -14.95 -0.09 -4.23
CA PRO A 370 -16.31 -0.54 -4.01
C PRO A 370 -17.22 0.59 -4.46
N TRP A 371 -17.88 0.38 -5.58
CA TRP A 371 -18.78 1.35 -6.16
C TRP A 371 -20.18 1.03 -5.68
N LYS A 372 -20.91 2.06 -5.26
CA LYS A 372 -22.29 1.93 -4.81
C LYS A 372 -23.12 2.94 -5.55
N VAL A 373 -24.05 2.45 -6.37
CA VAL A 373 -24.97 3.31 -7.12
C VAL A 373 -26.22 3.56 -6.29
N LEU A 374 -26.60 4.82 -6.19
CA LEU A 374 -27.89 5.24 -5.65
C LEU A 374 -28.85 5.50 -6.81
N LEU A 375 -29.77 4.58 -7.05
CA LEU A 375 -30.83 4.69 -8.06
C LEU A 375 -32.15 5.15 -7.42
N GLY A 376 -32.94 5.91 -8.16
CA GLY A 376 -34.24 6.42 -7.72
C GLY A 376 -34.75 7.51 -8.65
N GLU A 377 -36.02 7.88 -8.53
CA GLU A 377 -36.64 8.95 -9.33
C GLU A 377 -36.00 10.31 -9.05
N ASN A 378 -36.26 11.30 -9.92
CA ASN A 378 -35.82 12.67 -9.70
C ASN A 378 -36.48 13.25 -8.44
N GLY A 379 -35.71 13.99 -7.63
CA GLY A 379 -36.20 14.56 -6.37
C GLY A 379 -36.17 13.64 -5.15
N THR A 380 -35.84 12.35 -5.30
CA THR A 380 -35.74 11.37 -4.18
C THR A 380 -34.57 11.58 -3.23
N GLY A 381 -33.69 12.55 -3.49
CA GLY A 381 -32.57 12.92 -2.61
C GLY A 381 -31.21 12.30 -2.96
N LYS A 382 -31.02 11.72 -4.15
CA LYS A 382 -29.72 11.21 -4.61
C LYS A 382 -28.60 12.25 -4.51
N SER A 383 -28.79 13.42 -5.14
CA SER A 383 -27.84 14.54 -5.07
C SER A 383 -27.71 15.09 -3.63
N THR A 384 -28.78 15.02 -2.85
CA THR A 384 -28.76 15.40 -1.43
C THR A 384 -27.81 14.51 -0.61
N VAL A 385 -27.72 13.21 -0.91
CA VAL A 385 -26.74 12.32 -0.27
C VAL A 385 -25.31 12.76 -0.58
N LEU A 386 -25.00 13.01 -1.86
CA LEU A 386 -23.67 13.44 -2.28
C LEU A 386 -23.28 14.78 -1.62
N GLN A 387 -24.21 15.73 -1.57
CA GLN A 387 -24.00 17.02 -0.91
C GLN A 387 -23.75 16.89 0.60
N ALA A 388 -24.44 15.96 1.27
CA ALA A 388 -24.21 15.67 2.68
C ALA A 388 -22.81 15.11 2.94
N VAL A 389 -22.36 14.17 2.10
CA VAL A 389 -21.02 13.58 2.17
C VAL A 389 -19.95 14.62 1.90
N ALA A 390 -20.10 15.43 0.85
CA ALA A 390 -19.18 16.52 0.51
C ALA A 390 -19.05 17.55 1.66
N LEU A 391 -20.17 17.94 2.29
CA LEU A 391 -20.14 18.82 3.46
C LEU A 391 -19.37 18.23 4.64
N ALA A 392 -19.48 16.91 4.88
CA ALA A 392 -18.75 16.27 5.97
C ALA A 392 -17.24 16.23 5.68
N LEU A 393 -16.84 15.89 4.45
CA LEU A 393 -15.45 15.68 4.04
C LEU A 393 -14.68 16.99 3.82
N VAL A 394 -15.25 17.94 3.07
CA VAL A 394 -14.60 19.23 2.77
C VAL A 394 -14.75 20.20 3.95
N GLY A 395 -15.88 20.12 4.65
CA GLY A 395 -15.99 20.68 5.98
C GLY A 395 -16.31 22.17 6.05
N LYS A 396 -15.67 22.85 7.01
CA LYS A 396 -15.96 24.25 7.37
C LYS A 396 -15.76 25.20 6.19
N PHE A 397 -14.69 24.98 5.42
CA PHE A 397 -14.37 25.76 4.23
C PHE A 397 -15.56 25.81 3.26
N MET A 398 -16.14 24.66 2.92
CA MET A 398 -17.29 24.60 2.00
C MET A 398 -18.52 25.34 2.55
N ALA A 399 -18.84 25.14 3.83
CA ALA A 399 -20.00 25.78 4.44
C ALA A 399 -19.92 27.33 4.41
N GLU A 400 -18.72 27.88 4.59
CA GLU A 400 -18.45 29.32 4.52
C GLU A 400 -18.52 29.84 3.08
N GLN A 401 -17.85 29.17 2.14
CA GLN A 401 -17.78 29.57 0.72
C GLN A 401 -19.16 29.61 0.06
N TYR A 402 -19.98 28.60 0.26
CA TYR A 402 -21.33 28.54 -0.33
C TYR A 402 -22.40 29.22 0.53
N HIS A 403 -22.00 29.99 1.55
CA HIS A 403 -22.89 30.67 2.49
C HIS A 403 -24.02 29.77 2.98
N MET A 404 -23.68 28.53 3.29
CA MET A 404 -24.65 27.52 3.68
C MET A 404 -25.32 27.93 4.99
N ARG A 405 -26.66 27.97 4.98
CA ARG A 405 -27.43 28.19 6.20
C ARG A 405 -27.85 26.85 6.79
N SER A 406 -27.36 26.53 7.98
CA SER A 406 -27.66 25.28 8.69
C SER A 406 -29.18 25.04 8.84
N GLU A 407 -29.95 26.11 8.98
CA GLU A 407 -31.40 26.11 8.99
C GLU A 407 -32.07 25.60 7.71
N LYS A 408 -31.49 25.92 6.55
CA LYS A 408 -32.04 25.56 5.23
C LYS A 408 -31.75 24.10 4.86
N ILE A 409 -30.74 23.49 5.48
CA ILE A 409 -30.38 22.10 5.25
C ILE A 409 -31.04 21.14 6.25
N LEU A 410 -31.71 21.63 7.30
CA LEU A 410 -32.44 20.75 8.21
C LEU A 410 -33.66 20.16 7.51
N HIS A 411 -33.89 18.87 7.74
CA HIS A 411 -35.05 18.18 7.19
C HIS A 411 -36.36 18.83 7.63
N ARG A 412 -37.33 18.88 6.70
CA ARG A 412 -38.71 19.29 6.95
C ARG A 412 -39.62 18.09 6.73
N SER A 413 -40.46 17.79 7.72
CA SER A 413 -41.50 16.77 7.56
C SER A 413 -42.56 17.20 6.54
N ALA A 414 -43.43 16.27 6.14
CA ALA A 414 -44.57 16.56 5.27
C ALA A 414 -45.47 17.67 5.86
N ASP A 415 -45.59 17.73 7.19
CA ASP A 415 -46.36 18.74 7.92
C ASP A 415 -45.63 20.09 8.08
N GLY A 416 -44.49 20.26 7.39
CA GLY A 416 -43.70 21.50 7.39
C GLY A 416 -42.82 21.72 8.63
N LEU A 417 -42.86 20.82 9.62
CA LEU A 417 -42.06 20.92 10.83
C LEU A 417 -40.59 20.67 10.53
N ARG A 418 -39.73 21.59 10.96
CA ARG A 418 -38.28 21.50 10.79
C ARG A 418 -37.67 20.69 11.94
N ALA A 419 -36.79 19.76 11.61
CA ALA A 419 -36.00 19.05 12.61
C ALA A 419 -35.14 20.03 13.42
N GLN A 420 -34.97 19.77 14.73
CA GLN A 420 -34.18 20.63 15.60
C GLN A 420 -32.67 20.44 15.40
N ASN A 421 -32.24 19.19 15.14
CA ASN A 421 -30.85 18.81 14.99
C ASN A 421 -30.69 17.76 13.88
N GLY A 422 -29.53 17.77 13.22
CA GLY A 422 -29.13 16.77 12.22
C GLY A 422 -27.63 16.50 12.27
N TYR A 423 -27.21 15.44 11.59
CA TYR A 423 -25.79 15.11 11.46
C TYR A 423 -25.49 14.35 10.16
N VAL A 424 -24.23 14.42 9.73
CA VAL A 424 -23.63 13.53 8.74
C VAL A 424 -22.36 12.94 9.34
N ARG A 425 -22.15 11.64 9.19
CA ARG A 425 -20.95 10.92 9.60
C ARG A 425 -20.43 10.09 8.45
N VAL A 426 -19.12 10.16 8.20
CA VAL A 426 -18.43 9.41 7.16
C VAL A 426 -17.26 8.67 7.79
N TRP A 427 -17.26 7.35 7.72
CA TRP A 427 -16.15 6.50 8.17
C TRP A 427 -15.19 6.29 7.01
N LEU A 428 -13.92 6.60 7.22
CA LEU A 428 -12.84 6.39 6.27
C LEU A 428 -12.03 5.16 6.65
N SER A 429 -11.34 4.57 5.68
CA SER A 429 -10.55 3.34 5.86
C SER A 429 -9.30 3.51 6.73
N ASP A 430 -8.77 4.72 6.79
CA ASP A 430 -7.51 5.08 7.47
C ASP A 430 -7.74 5.74 8.85
N GLN A 431 -8.99 5.99 9.23
CA GLN A 431 -9.37 6.65 10.48
C GLN A 431 -10.23 5.75 11.37
N ALA A 432 -9.92 5.72 12.67
CA ALA A 432 -10.70 4.97 13.65
C ALA A 432 -12.04 5.63 14.02
N LYS A 433 -12.11 6.97 13.92
CA LYS A 433 -13.30 7.77 14.21
C LYS A 433 -13.85 8.36 12.90
N PRO A 434 -15.17 8.53 12.75
CA PRO A 434 -15.74 9.13 11.55
C PRO A 434 -15.45 10.63 11.49
N VAL A 435 -15.30 11.13 10.27
CA VAL A 435 -15.45 12.55 9.97
C VAL A 435 -16.92 12.91 10.19
N GLN A 436 -17.20 13.94 10.98
CA GLN A 436 -18.57 14.26 11.38
C GLN A 436 -18.87 15.75 11.28
N VAL A 437 -20.05 16.08 10.76
CA VAL A 437 -20.70 17.38 10.93
C VAL A 437 -22.02 17.22 11.67
N ARG A 438 -22.25 18.06 12.67
CA ARG A 438 -23.54 18.24 13.35
C ARG A 438 -24.05 19.63 13.03
N PHE A 439 -25.36 19.76 12.90
CA PHE A 439 -25.98 21.04 12.59
C PHE A 439 -27.33 21.18 13.25
N ASN A 440 -27.66 22.42 13.59
CA ASN A 440 -28.93 22.83 14.16
C ASN A 440 -29.26 24.25 13.68
N ASN A 441 -30.29 24.87 14.25
CA ASN A 441 -30.67 26.25 13.92
C ASN A 441 -29.61 27.32 14.28
N ARG A 442 -28.56 26.98 15.05
CA ARG A 442 -27.49 27.91 15.44
C ARG A 442 -26.26 27.85 14.54
N GLY A 443 -26.06 26.75 13.81
CA GLY A 443 -24.92 26.62 12.90
C GLY A 443 -24.43 25.19 12.72
N PHE A 444 -23.17 25.08 12.29
CA PHE A 444 -22.46 23.83 12.07
C PHE A 444 -21.40 23.59 13.14
N GLN A 445 -21.20 22.32 13.52
CA GLN A 445 -20.13 21.85 14.39
C GLN A 445 -19.44 20.68 13.71
N PHE A 446 -18.14 20.81 13.49
CA PHE A 446 -17.37 19.83 12.74
C PHE A 446 -16.36 19.11 13.64
N TYR A 447 -16.14 17.81 13.37
CA TYR A 447 -15.29 16.94 14.18
C TYR A 447 -14.46 16.02 13.27
N ASN A 448 -13.22 15.73 13.70
CA ASN A 448 -12.28 14.86 13.00
C ASN A 448 -12.05 15.23 11.53
N GLN A 449 -12.02 16.54 11.21
CA GLN A 449 -11.83 17.06 9.84
C GLN A 449 -10.38 17.05 9.37
N GLN A 450 -9.48 16.34 10.04
CA GLN A 450 -8.15 16.15 9.46
C GLN A 450 -8.36 15.38 8.17
N ALA A 451 -8.26 16.10 7.05
CA ALA A 451 -8.30 15.54 5.73
C ALA A 451 -7.25 14.43 5.73
N SER A 452 -7.68 13.21 5.44
CA SER A 452 -6.71 12.20 5.02
C SER A 452 -5.97 12.84 3.86
N SER A 453 -4.65 13.04 3.97
CA SER A 453 -3.81 13.60 2.91
C SER A 453 -3.75 12.71 1.66
N SER A 454 -4.53 11.63 1.68
CA SER A 454 -4.64 10.58 0.67
C SER A 454 -6.08 10.41 0.14
N LEU A 455 -7.09 11.13 0.65
CA LEU A 455 -8.47 11.01 0.15
C LEU A 455 -8.73 11.98 -1.01
N TYR A 456 -8.98 11.43 -2.20
CA TYR A 456 -9.43 12.20 -3.36
C TYR A 456 -10.95 12.22 -3.42
N VAL A 457 -11.55 13.41 -3.53
CA VAL A 457 -13.00 13.61 -3.61
C VAL A 457 -13.33 14.43 -4.84
N ARG A 458 -14.08 13.85 -5.78
CA ARG A 458 -14.66 14.56 -6.93
C ARG A 458 -16.19 14.51 -6.86
N GLY A 459 -16.87 15.64 -7.01
CA GLY A 459 -18.32 15.75 -6.87
C GLY A 459 -18.94 16.60 -7.98
N TYR A 460 -19.80 15.98 -8.78
CA TYR A 460 -20.43 16.63 -9.93
C TYR A 460 -21.95 16.68 -9.79
N GLY A 461 -22.54 17.80 -10.19
CA GLY A 461 -23.98 17.99 -10.27
C GLY A 461 -24.57 17.30 -11.50
N ALA A 462 -25.90 17.16 -11.52
CA ALA A 462 -26.62 16.60 -12.67
C ALA A 462 -26.76 17.60 -13.84
N THR A 463 -26.45 18.88 -13.62
CA THR A 463 -26.61 19.95 -14.60
C THR A 463 -25.32 20.73 -14.71
N ARG A 464 -24.87 20.97 -15.94
CA ARG A 464 -23.68 21.75 -16.27
C ARG A 464 -24.14 22.90 -17.15
N LEU A 465 -24.02 24.12 -16.66
CA LEU A 465 -24.44 25.32 -17.36
C LEU A 465 -23.23 26.19 -17.63
N LEU A 466 -23.27 26.95 -18.72
CA LEU A 466 -22.21 27.90 -19.05
C LEU A 466 -22.04 28.92 -17.91
N PRO A 467 -20.79 29.22 -17.51
CA PRO A 467 -20.51 30.19 -16.45
C PRO A 467 -21.25 31.51 -16.67
N LYS A 468 -21.78 32.09 -15.58
CA LYS A 468 -22.49 33.38 -15.62
C LYS A 468 -21.74 34.42 -14.79
N GLY A 469 -21.30 35.50 -15.41
CA GLY A 469 -20.64 36.65 -14.77
C GLY A 469 -19.13 36.69 -14.95
N GLU A 470 -18.50 37.80 -14.55
CA GLU A 470 -17.04 37.97 -14.53
C GLU A 470 -16.37 36.84 -13.74
N ASP A 471 -15.26 36.33 -14.28
CA ASP A 471 -14.45 35.24 -13.75
C ASP A 471 -14.35 35.32 -12.22
N ARG A 472 -15.10 34.46 -11.53
CA ARG A 472 -14.85 34.25 -10.11
C ARG A 472 -13.49 33.59 -10.01
N PRO A 473 -12.56 34.13 -9.19
CA PRO A 473 -11.26 33.50 -9.04
C PRO A 473 -11.46 32.04 -8.63
N PRO A 474 -10.72 31.10 -9.24
CA PRO A 474 -10.82 29.68 -8.90
C PRO A 474 -10.65 29.53 -7.39
N VAL A 475 -11.60 28.86 -6.76
CA VAL A 475 -11.64 28.68 -5.31
C VAL A 475 -10.40 27.86 -4.92
N GLN A 476 -9.65 28.33 -3.92
CA GLN A 476 -8.51 27.59 -3.37
C GLN A 476 -9.00 26.42 -2.51
N VAL A 477 -9.56 25.39 -3.13
CA VAL A 477 -9.80 24.08 -2.49
C VAL A 477 -8.50 23.26 -2.60
N PRO A 478 -8.16 22.40 -1.64
CA PRO A 478 -7.06 21.46 -1.83
C PRO A 478 -7.23 20.71 -3.16
N PRO A 479 -6.19 20.55 -4.00
CA PRO A 479 -6.30 19.95 -5.34
C PRO A 479 -6.97 18.56 -5.36
N GLN A 480 -6.92 17.86 -4.23
CA GLN A 480 -7.48 16.54 -4.01
C GLN A 480 -9.01 16.53 -3.80
N MET A 481 -9.64 17.69 -3.57
CA MET A 481 -11.09 17.82 -3.32
C MET A 481 -11.70 18.86 -4.26
N ASP A 482 -12.52 18.42 -5.20
CA ASP A 482 -13.29 19.30 -6.12
C ASP A 482 -14.75 18.80 -6.12
N VAL A 483 -15.64 19.60 -5.55
CA VAL A 483 -17.06 19.29 -5.39
C VAL A 483 -17.93 20.47 -5.80
N GLU A 484 -17.37 21.49 -6.43
CA GLU A 484 -17.99 22.80 -6.64
C GLU A 484 -19.22 22.67 -7.55
N ASN A 485 -19.06 21.94 -8.64
CA ASN A 485 -20.12 21.67 -9.60
C ASN A 485 -21.35 20.95 -8.98
N LEU A 486 -21.15 20.20 -7.88
CA LEU A 486 -22.24 19.56 -7.13
C LEU A 486 -23.17 20.57 -6.43
N PHE A 487 -22.67 21.77 -6.11
CA PHE A 487 -23.42 22.82 -5.42
C PHE A 487 -23.81 23.98 -6.34
N ASN A 488 -23.02 24.26 -7.37
CA ASN A 488 -23.26 25.31 -8.34
C ASN A 488 -23.12 24.76 -9.77
N PRO A 489 -24.21 24.66 -10.55
CA PRO A 489 -24.15 24.14 -11.91
C PRO A 489 -23.41 25.05 -12.90
N PHE A 490 -23.12 26.31 -12.51
CA PHE A 490 -22.37 27.28 -13.31
C PHE A 490 -20.86 27.24 -13.05
N ASP A 491 -20.39 26.49 -12.05
CA ASP A 491 -18.94 26.31 -11.83
C ASP A 491 -18.41 25.37 -12.94
N PRO A 492 -17.42 25.81 -13.74
CA PRO A 492 -16.92 25.06 -14.87
C PRO A 492 -16.21 23.79 -14.39
N LEU A 493 -16.30 22.74 -15.21
CA LEU A 493 -15.46 21.57 -15.01
C LEU A 493 -14.05 21.87 -15.49
N PHE A 494 -13.14 21.03 -15.05
CA PHE A 494 -11.79 20.99 -15.55
C PHE A 494 -11.72 20.89 -17.07
N ASP A 495 -10.89 21.73 -17.68
CA ASP A 495 -10.66 21.78 -19.12
C ASP A 495 -9.70 20.66 -19.55
N ALA A 496 -10.26 19.53 -19.95
CA ALA A 496 -9.49 18.38 -20.41
C ALA A 496 -8.76 18.66 -21.75
N GLU A 497 -9.30 19.52 -22.61
CA GLU A 497 -8.68 19.85 -23.92
C GLU A 497 -7.42 20.67 -23.74
N LYS A 498 -7.39 21.55 -22.73
CA LYS A 498 -6.19 22.28 -22.36
C LYS A 498 -5.20 21.45 -21.54
N TRP A 499 -5.70 20.60 -20.64
CA TRP A 499 -4.85 19.83 -19.74
C TRP A 499 -4.13 18.67 -20.40
N LEU A 500 -4.82 17.87 -21.20
CA LEU A 500 -4.24 16.66 -21.79
C LEU A 500 -2.94 16.96 -22.58
N PRO A 501 -2.87 18.05 -23.38
CA PRO A 501 -1.64 18.44 -24.07
C PRO A 501 -0.51 18.97 -23.19
N GLU A 502 -0.80 19.43 -21.96
CA GLU A 502 0.22 19.91 -21.01
C GLU A 502 0.93 18.76 -20.28
N LEU A 503 0.43 17.52 -20.41
CA LEU A 503 1.03 16.35 -19.81
C LEU A 503 2.29 15.92 -20.56
N ASN A 504 3.25 15.36 -19.82
CA ASN A 504 4.33 14.64 -20.48
C ASN A 504 3.78 13.37 -21.14
N GLU A 505 4.45 12.94 -22.21
CA GLU A 505 4.07 11.80 -23.05
C GLU A 505 3.75 10.54 -22.24
N TYR A 506 4.57 10.28 -21.22
CA TYR A 506 4.40 9.13 -20.34
C TYR A 506 3.08 9.17 -19.54
N ILE A 507 2.78 10.29 -18.88
CA ILE A 507 1.55 10.46 -18.10
C ILE A 507 0.34 10.44 -19.02
N PHE A 508 0.47 11.03 -20.21
CA PHE A 508 -0.56 11.01 -21.24
C PHE A 508 -0.91 9.57 -21.65
N ASP A 509 0.08 8.74 -21.99
CA ASP A 509 -0.14 7.33 -22.37
C ASP A 509 -0.80 6.53 -21.25
N SER A 510 -0.35 6.71 -20.00
CA SER A 510 -0.97 6.06 -18.83
C SER A 510 -2.46 6.43 -18.68
N ILE A 511 -2.81 7.69 -18.93
CA ILE A 511 -4.18 8.17 -18.91
C ILE A 511 -4.98 7.57 -20.09
N VAL A 512 -4.42 7.53 -21.29
CA VAL A 512 -5.05 6.91 -22.47
C VAL A 512 -5.41 5.46 -22.22
N LEU A 513 -4.48 4.66 -21.67
CA LEU A 513 -4.75 3.27 -21.29
C LEU A 513 -5.92 3.18 -20.31
N THR A 514 -5.93 4.05 -19.29
CA THR A 514 -7.01 4.11 -18.29
C THR A 514 -8.35 4.49 -18.92
N TYR A 515 -8.37 5.42 -19.89
CA TYR A 515 -9.57 5.78 -20.63
C TYR A 515 -10.08 4.61 -21.47
N ASN A 516 -9.19 3.91 -22.17
CA ASN A 516 -9.55 2.73 -22.95
C ASN A 516 -10.17 1.65 -22.06
N ASP A 517 -9.61 1.41 -20.87
CA ASP A 517 -10.14 0.48 -19.88
C ASP A 517 -11.54 0.89 -19.39
N ILE A 518 -11.74 2.16 -19.00
CA ILE A 518 -13.00 2.68 -18.46
C ILE A 518 -14.11 2.69 -19.51
N LEU A 519 -13.77 3.08 -20.74
CA LEU A 519 -14.73 3.26 -21.83
C LEU A 519 -14.91 2.00 -22.69
N GLY A 520 -14.11 0.96 -22.47
CA GLY A 520 -14.13 -0.27 -23.26
C GLY A 520 -13.73 -0.03 -24.72
N LEU A 521 -12.84 0.93 -24.97
CA LEU A 521 -12.37 1.28 -26.31
C LEU A 521 -11.30 0.29 -26.76
N VAL A 522 -11.75 -0.85 -27.27
CA VAL A 522 -10.88 -1.81 -27.96
C VAL A 522 -10.56 -1.24 -29.35
N ASP A 523 -9.29 -1.24 -29.76
CA ASP A 523 -8.81 -0.80 -31.08
C ASP A 523 -8.95 0.70 -31.42
N THR A 524 -9.03 1.58 -30.41
CA THR A 524 -9.11 3.04 -30.63
C THR A 524 -7.78 3.74 -30.32
N THR A 525 -7.24 4.43 -31.32
CA THR A 525 -6.06 5.29 -31.16
C THR A 525 -6.47 6.67 -30.68
N VAL A 526 -6.10 7.03 -29.44
CA VAL A 526 -6.24 8.38 -28.91
C VAL A 526 -5.00 9.20 -29.32
N LYS A 527 -5.21 10.31 -30.04
CA LYS A 527 -4.13 11.23 -30.44
C LYS A 527 -4.33 12.60 -29.79
N GLY A 528 -3.30 13.13 -29.14
CA GLY A 528 -3.25 14.55 -28.77
C GLY A 528 -2.73 15.37 -29.96
N SER A 529 -3.41 16.45 -30.35
CA SER A 529 -2.90 17.40 -31.35
C SER A 529 -2.75 18.80 -30.75
N ILE A 530 -1.57 19.41 -30.90
CA ILE A 530 -1.25 20.77 -30.42
C ILE A 530 -1.54 21.86 -31.48
N SER A 531 -2.04 21.52 -32.68
CA SER A 531 -2.28 22.50 -33.75
C SER A 531 -3.76 22.92 -33.85
N GLU A 532 -3.99 24.25 -33.92
CA GLU A 532 -5.24 25.03 -34.02
C GLU A 532 -6.29 24.56 -35.09
N PRO A 533 -7.42 25.29 -35.22
CA PRO A 533 -8.82 24.84 -35.05
C PRO A 533 -9.29 23.78 -36.08
N PRO A 534 -10.42 23.07 -35.85
CA PRO A 534 -10.74 21.85 -36.60
C PRO A 534 -11.08 22.18 -38.06
N MET A 535 -10.12 22.02 -38.97
CA MET A 535 -10.37 22.03 -40.41
C MET A 535 -10.47 20.60 -40.94
N LYS A 536 -11.72 20.22 -41.23
CA LYS A 536 -12.27 19.29 -42.25
C LYS A 536 -11.50 18.01 -42.69
N PRO A 537 -12.24 16.93 -42.98
CA PRO A 537 -11.77 15.55 -42.92
C PRO A 537 -10.91 15.09 -44.11
N PHE A 538 -10.04 14.13 -43.86
CA PHE A 538 -9.51 13.21 -44.88
C PHE A 538 -10.04 11.79 -44.62
N GLN A 539 -10.66 11.19 -45.64
CA GLN A 539 -11.11 9.79 -45.62
C GLN A 539 -10.03 8.86 -46.19
N ARG A 540 -9.78 7.72 -45.51
CA ARG A 540 -9.87 6.38 -46.13
C ARG A 540 -9.74 5.22 -45.11
N GLU A 541 -10.62 4.22 -45.30
CA GLU A 541 -10.59 2.82 -44.81
C GLU A 541 -10.63 2.54 -43.29
N GLY A 542 -11.85 2.35 -42.76
CA GLY A 542 -12.09 1.32 -41.75
C GLY A 542 -12.92 1.72 -40.52
N SER A 543 -12.50 2.73 -39.75
CA SER A 543 -13.12 3.03 -38.46
C SER A 543 -13.04 4.53 -38.14
N GLN A 544 -14.18 5.14 -37.81
CA GLN A 544 -14.30 6.55 -37.39
C GLN A 544 -14.62 6.61 -35.90
N ILE A 545 -13.90 7.42 -35.13
CA ILE A 545 -14.37 7.88 -33.81
C ILE A 545 -14.28 9.40 -33.78
N TYR A 546 -15.45 10.02 -33.62
CA TYR A 546 -15.65 11.44 -33.38
C TYR A 546 -16.00 11.62 -31.90
N VAL A 547 -15.56 12.71 -31.29
CA VAL A 547 -16.22 13.26 -30.10
C VAL A 547 -16.89 14.55 -30.53
N THR A 548 -18.20 14.51 -30.71
CA THR A 548 -19.04 15.69 -30.92
C THR A 548 -19.76 16.04 -29.63
N ASP A 549 -19.82 17.33 -29.31
CA ASP A 549 -20.76 17.91 -28.33
C ASP A 549 -22.20 17.45 -28.67
N PRO A 550 -23.03 17.05 -27.69
CA PRO A 550 -24.46 16.80 -27.93
C PRO A 550 -25.24 18.00 -28.50
N PHE A 551 -24.66 19.19 -28.59
CA PHE A 551 -25.32 20.41 -29.05
C PHE A 551 -24.62 21.18 -30.19
N GLY A 552 -23.98 20.47 -31.11
CA GLY A 552 -23.68 20.99 -32.46
C GLY A 552 -22.29 21.56 -32.67
#